data_AF-A0A9X3PC48-F1
#
_entry.id   AF-A0A9X3PC48-F1
#
_cell.length_a   1.000
_cell.length_b   1.000
_cell.length_c   1.000
_cell.angle_alpha   90.00
_cell.angle_beta   90.00
_cell.angle_gamma   90.00
#
_symmetry.space_group_name_H-M   'P 1'
#
loop_
_entity.id
_entity.type
_entity.pdbx_description
1 polymer ?
#
loop_
_entity_poly.entity_id
_entity_poly.type
_entity_poly.pdbx_seq_one_letter_code
_entity_poly.pdbx_strand_id
1 'polypeptide(L)'
;MSEPVDIGLDGFTLQVTAVTEDGVDITAERGGGTTSAGISGGYCVAFLTENGVQSGCYGAFVGDERPPVPEAEAGVLIVELLDFTAGTAIVRITSL
;
A
#
# COMPACT_ATOMS: atom_id res chain seq x y z
N MET A 1 -14.61 -15.55 -4.85
CA MET A 1 -13.76 -14.35 -4.67
C MET A 1 -13.95 -13.89 -3.25
N SER A 2 -12.88 -13.62 -2.53
CA SER A 2 -12.91 -13.04 -1.18
C SER A 2 -13.48 -11.63 -1.26
N GLU A 3 -14.23 -11.20 -0.25
CA GLU A 3 -14.64 -9.79 -0.14
C GLU A 3 -13.41 -8.91 0.15
N PRO A 4 -13.43 -7.63 -0.27
CA PRO A 4 -12.35 -6.70 0.05
C PRO A 4 -12.14 -6.58 1.56
N VAL A 5 -10.88 -6.44 1.97
CA VAL A 5 -10.53 -6.16 3.37
C VAL A 5 -10.35 -4.66 3.53
N ASP A 6 -11.24 -4.03 4.30
CA ASP A 6 -11.21 -2.60 4.58
C ASP A 6 -10.43 -2.29 5.86
N ILE A 7 -9.50 -1.35 5.77
CA ILE A 7 -8.68 -0.85 6.87
C ILE A 7 -8.92 0.65 6.98
N GLY A 8 -9.74 1.03 7.95
CA GLY A 8 -10.02 2.43 8.26
C GLY A 8 -8.86 3.08 9.01
N LEU A 9 -8.38 4.21 8.51
CA LEU A 9 -7.35 5.05 9.12
C LEU A 9 -7.90 6.48 9.26
N ASP A 10 -7.29 7.32 10.11
CA ASP A 10 -7.87 8.63 10.41
C ASP A 10 -7.93 9.52 9.15
N GLY A 11 -9.13 9.71 8.62
CA GLY A 11 -9.40 10.51 7.42
C GLY A 11 -9.22 9.81 6.06
N PHE A 12 -8.97 8.50 6.00
CA PHE A 12 -8.91 7.74 4.73
C PHE A 12 -9.12 6.23 4.92
N THR A 13 -9.42 5.52 3.83
CA THR A 13 -9.62 4.06 3.83
C THR A 13 -8.62 3.39 2.90
N LEU A 14 -7.92 2.36 3.40
CA LEU A 14 -7.15 1.44 2.58
C LEU A 14 -7.96 0.15 2.40
N GLN A 15 -8.10 -0.32 1.16
CA GLN A 15 -8.80 -1.55 0.84
C GLN A 15 -7.82 -2.51 0.15
N VAL A 16 -7.80 -3.77 0.59
CA VAL A 16 -7.20 -4.86 -0.18
C VAL A 16 -8.30 -5.43 -1.07
N THR A 17 -8.25 -5.16 -2.37
CA THR A 17 -9.33 -5.47 -3.31
C THR A 17 -9.16 -6.82 -3.98
N ALA A 18 -7.91 -7.30 -4.12
CA ALA A 18 -7.63 -8.64 -4.61
C ALA A 18 -6.34 -9.18 -3.99
N VAL A 19 -6.31 -10.50 -3.82
CA VAL A 19 -5.10 -11.27 -3.55
C VAL A 19 -4.92 -12.20 -4.73
N THR A 20 -3.88 -11.98 -5.53
CA THR A 20 -3.59 -12.71 -6.76
C THR A 20 -2.47 -13.72 -6.52
N GLU A 21 -2.13 -14.56 -7.50
CA GLU A 21 -0.99 -15.48 -7.38
C GLU A 21 0.36 -14.76 -7.29
N ASP A 22 0.40 -13.50 -7.75
CA ASP A 22 1.61 -12.70 -7.86
C ASP A 22 1.71 -11.60 -6.80
N GLY A 23 0.68 -11.39 -5.97
CA GLY A 23 0.68 -10.30 -4.99
C GLY A 23 -0.70 -9.85 -4.50
N VAL A 24 -0.78 -8.57 -4.13
CA VAL A 24 -2.01 -7.93 -3.65
C VAL A 24 -2.31 -6.64 -4.38
N ASP A 25 -3.58 -6.43 -4.71
CA ASP A 25 -4.07 -5.15 -5.21
C ASP A 25 -4.69 -4.37 -4.05
N ILE A 26 -4.27 -3.11 -3.93
CA ILE A 26 -4.73 -2.17 -2.92
C ILE A 26 -5.35 -0.94 -3.55
N THR A 27 -6.35 -0.40 -2.87
CA THR A 27 -6.95 0.89 -3.18
C THR A 27 -6.85 1.78 -1.95
N ALA A 28 -6.41 3.02 -2.10
CA ALA A 28 -6.48 4.02 -1.04
C ALA A 28 -7.41 5.16 -1.46
N GLU A 29 -8.35 5.51 -0.59
CA GLU A 29 -9.36 6.53 -0.83
C GLU A 29 -9.37 7.59 0.28
N ARG A 30 -9.38 8.86 -0.14
CA ARG A 30 -9.62 10.03 0.71
C ARG A 30 -10.60 10.94 -0.02
N GLY A 31 -11.37 11.78 0.68
CA GLY A 31 -12.42 12.66 0.13
C GLY A 31 -12.03 13.68 -0.96
N GLY A 32 -10.88 13.52 -1.63
CA GLY A 32 -10.43 14.23 -2.82
C GLY A 32 -9.84 13.32 -3.92
N GLY A 33 -9.88 11.99 -3.79
CA GLY A 33 -9.43 11.06 -4.82
C GLY A 33 -9.19 9.62 -4.36
N THR A 34 -9.13 8.73 -5.34
CA THR A 34 -8.85 7.30 -5.16
C THR A 34 -7.60 6.95 -5.95
N THR A 35 -6.72 6.15 -5.35
CA THR A 35 -5.58 5.54 -6.07
C THR A 35 -5.59 4.04 -5.90
N SER A 36 -5.04 3.32 -6.87
CA SER A 36 -4.94 1.87 -6.87
C SER A 36 -3.54 1.44 -7.25
N ALA A 37 -3.02 0.43 -6.56
CA ALA A 37 -1.67 -0.07 -6.75
C ALA A 37 -1.61 -1.59 -6.54
N GLY A 38 -0.76 -2.27 -7.32
CA GLY A 38 -0.46 -3.69 -7.15
C GLY A 38 0.90 -3.88 -6.49
N ILE A 39 0.97 -4.73 -5.46
CA ILE A 39 2.19 -5.09 -4.73
C ILE A 39 2.49 -6.56 -4.96
N SER A 40 3.49 -6.85 -5.79
CA SER A 40 4.06 -8.20 -5.96
C SER A 40 5.33 -8.44 -5.14
N GLY A 41 5.77 -7.41 -4.40
CA GLY A 41 6.91 -7.40 -3.51
C GLY A 41 7.40 -5.97 -3.25
N GLY A 42 8.16 -5.76 -2.18
CA GLY A 42 8.61 -4.42 -1.79
C GLY A 42 7.50 -3.62 -1.10
N TYR A 43 7.32 -2.35 -1.47
CA TYR A 43 6.32 -1.47 -0.85
C TYR A 43 5.75 -0.43 -1.81
N CYS A 44 4.52 0.01 -1.55
CA CYS A 44 3.95 1.21 -2.15
C CYS A 44 3.90 2.35 -1.14
N VAL A 45 4.14 3.55 -1.63
CA VAL A 45 3.95 4.81 -0.90
C VAL A 45 2.72 5.48 -1.48
N ALA A 46 1.79 5.85 -0.63
CA ALA A 46 0.70 6.74 -0.98
C ALA A 46 0.90 8.09 -0.26
N PHE A 47 1.00 9.16 -1.05
CA PHE A 47 0.99 10.53 -0.59
C PHE A 47 -0.46 11.02 -0.54
N LEU A 48 -0.93 11.29 0.67
CA LEU A 48 -2.29 11.67 1.00
C LEU A 48 -2.33 13.17 1.28
N THR A 49 -2.60 13.96 0.25
CA THR A 49 -2.74 15.41 0.38
C THR A 49 -4.22 15.80 0.53
N GLU A 50 -4.50 17.02 0.98
CA GLU A 50 -5.86 17.58 0.97
C GLU A 50 -6.45 17.66 -0.45
N ASN A 51 -5.58 17.73 -1.47
CA ASN A 51 -5.96 17.86 -2.87
C ASN A 51 -6.15 16.51 -3.58
N GLY A 52 -5.91 15.38 -2.88
CA GLY A 52 -6.06 14.04 -3.43
C GLY A 52 -4.93 13.09 -3.05
N VAL A 53 -5.00 11.89 -3.62
CA VAL A 53 -4.11 10.77 -3.34
C VAL A 53 -3.23 10.47 -4.55
N GLN A 54 -1.92 10.33 -4.32
CA GLN A 54 -0.98 9.84 -5.32
C GLN A 54 -0.25 8.62 -4.76
N SER A 55 0.03 7.61 -5.58
CA SER A 55 0.84 6.46 -5.15
C SER A 55 1.98 6.14 -6.10
N GLY A 56 3.09 5.67 -5.53
CA GLY A 56 4.22 5.09 -6.25
C GLY A 56 4.64 3.77 -5.60
N CYS A 57 4.85 2.74 -6.42
CA CYS A 57 5.24 1.42 -5.94
C CYS A 57 6.70 1.13 -6.28
N TYR A 58 7.38 0.54 -5.31
CA TYR A 58 8.76 0.11 -5.39
C TYR A 58 8.74 -1.41 -5.25
N GLY A 59 9.15 -2.12 -6.32
CA GLY A 59 9.10 -3.58 -6.39
C GLY A 59 10.02 -4.28 -5.40
N ALA A 60 10.08 -5.61 -5.42
CA ALA A 60 10.98 -6.37 -4.56
C ALA A 60 12.45 -6.00 -4.81
N PHE A 61 13.21 -5.79 -3.73
CA PHE A 61 14.63 -5.47 -3.80
C PHE A 61 15.46 -6.75 -3.83
N VAL A 62 16.50 -6.76 -4.67
CA VAL A 62 17.48 -7.85 -4.72
C VAL A 62 18.64 -7.47 -3.81
N GLY A 63 18.79 -8.15 -2.68
CA GLY A 63 19.82 -7.86 -1.67
C GLY A 63 19.37 -6.86 -0.61
N ASP A 64 20.30 -6.06 -0.06
CA ASP A 64 20.05 -5.12 1.04
C ASP A 64 19.63 -3.70 0.59
N GLU A 65 19.55 -3.42 -0.72
CA GLU A 65 19.18 -2.10 -1.24
C GLU A 65 17.67 -1.86 -1.16
N ARG A 66 17.19 -1.48 0.03
CA ARG A 66 15.86 -0.91 0.19
C ARG A 66 15.88 0.54 -0.36
N PRO A 67 14.91 0.95 -1.20
CA PRO A 67 14.80 2.32 -1.65
C PRO A 67 14.63 3.22 -0.43
N PRO A 68 15.00 4.50 -0.60
CA PRO A 68 14.78 5.47 0.45
C PRO A 68 13.30 5.43 0.82
N VAL A 69 13.04 5.00 2.05
CA VAL A 69 11.76 5.25 2.70
C VAL A 69 11.63 6.77 2.72
N PRO A 70 10.53 7.33 2.19
CA PRO A 70 10.30 8.77 2.26
C PRO A 70 10.52 9.25 3.69
N GLU A 71 11.14 10.42 3.86
CA GLU A 71 11.24 11.02 5.19
C GLU A 71 9.83 11.17 5.79
N ALA A 72 9.74 11.13 7.12
CA ALA A 72 8.47 11.19 7.83
C ALA A 72 7.79 12.54 7.60
N GLU A 73 6.93 12.59 6.59
CA GLU A 73 6.06 13.71 6.28
C GLU A 73 4.62 13.33 6.59
N ALA A 74 3.88 14.26 7.20
CA ALA A 74 2.48 14.05 7.53
C ALA A 74 1.66 13.73 6.27
N GLY A 75 0.88 12.66 6.34
CA GLY A 75 0.04 12.24 5.22
C GLY A 75 0.76 11.29 4.26
N VAL A 76 1.87 10.68 4.68
CA VAL A 76 2.49 9.57 3.95
C VAL A 76 2.01 8.24 4.53
N LEU A 77 1.50 7.37 3.65
CA LEU A 77 1.17 6.00 3.97
C LEU A 77 2.12 5.06 3.23
N ILE A 78 2.72 4.12 3.95
CA ILE A 78 3.57 3.08 3.37
C ILE A 78 2.90 1.74 3.60
N VAL A 79 2.69 1.00 2.51
CA VAL A 79 2.17 -0.36 2.51
C VAL A 79 3.24 -1.29 1.97
N GLU A 80 3.81 -2.11 2.85
CA GLU A 80 4.90 -3.04 2.54
C GLU A 80 4.39 -4.48 2.55
N LEU A 81 4.67 -5.24 1.51
CA LEU A 81 4.41 -6.68 1.46
C LEU A 81 5.60 -7.42 2.08
N LEU A 82 5.40 -7.95 3.29
CA LEU A 82 6.45 -8.65 4.05
C LEU A 82 6.59 -10.11 3.64
N ASP A 83 5.46 -10.77 3.38
CA ASP A 83 5.42 -12.17 2.98
C ASP A 83 4.16 -12.45 2.15
N PHE A 84 4.28 -13.40 1.22
CA PHE A 84 3.19 -13.88 0.41
C PHE A 84 3.27 -15.38 0.26
N THR A 85 2.44 -16.11 1.02
CA THR A 85 2.45 -17.57 1.02
C THR A 85 1.02 -18.10 0.90
N ALA A 86 0.81 -18.99 -0.08
CA ALA A 86 -0.46 -19.72 -0.27
C ALA A 86 -1.72 -18.83 -0.31
N GLY A 87 -1.66 -17.70 -1.01
CA GLY A 87 -2.79 -16.75 -1.11
C GLY A 87 -3.03 -15.94 0.16
N THR A 88 -2.09 -15.96 1.11
CA THR A 88 -2.10 -15.09 2.30
C THR A 88 -1.00 -14.05 2.15
N ALA A 89 -1.38 -12.78 2.23
CA ALA A 89 -0.45 -11.67 2.25
C ALA A 89 -0.25 -11.15 3.67
N ILE A 90 1.01 -11.02 4.09
CA ILE A 90 1.37 -10.32 5.32
C ILE A 90 1.88 -8.94 4.92
N VAL A 91 1.14 -7.91 5.31
CA VAL A 91 1.49 -6.51 5.02
C VAL A 91 1.84 -5.75 6.29
N ARG A 92 2.78 -4.81 6.17
CA ARG A 92 3.03 -3.77 7.17
C ARG A 92 2.48 -2.46 6.65
N ILE A 93 1.71 -1.78 7.50
CA ILE A 93 1.20 -0.45 7.23
C ILE A 93 1.89 0.52 8.18
N THR A 94 2.53 1.54 7.63
CA THR A 94 3.14 2.63 8.39
C THR A 94 2.50 3.94 7.98
N SER A 95 1.96 4.68 8.95
CA SER A 95 1.51 6.05 8.77
C SER A 95 2.56 7.00 9.37
N LEU A 96 2.90 8.04 8.62
CA LEU A 96 3.84 9.10 9.00
C LEU A 96 3.13 10.46 9.04
#